data_AF-A0A6N2EKH4-F1
#
_entry.id   AF-A0A6N2EKH4-F1
#
_cell.length_a   1.000
_cell.length_b   1.000
_cell.length_c   1.000
_cell.angle_alpha   90.00
_cell.angle_beta   90.00
_cell.angle_gamma   90.00
#
_symmetry.space_group_name_H-M   'P 1'
#
loop_
_entity.id
_entity.type
_entity.pdbx_description
1 polymer ?
#
loop_
_entity_poly.entity_id
_entity_poly.type
_entity_poly.pdbx_seq_one_letter_code
_entity_poly.pdbx_strand_id
1 'polypeptide(L)'
;MIRTKLVELSTLDAVAYRQRLGTGHSGVVILRYDSPQPGLARLNRNTGEPDPAANVPRDRFPIEAFREALELTSGLPYSRRGRVRLSQLEPAAVKDTAAAAAATPAVAEDPDDEGRSEDVATVCSDDYAAIVKAYTNRKGELSYELLNKALIQAAHGNAFVADLVARRAPLEQIRDHVVKANFEAVTGNRALTMDAVQRIVEMLDAVSPRSVLRELDDALKRMLAAG
;
A
#
# COMPACT_ATOMS: atom_id res chain seq x y z
N MET A 1 -1.64 -16.53 1.07
CA MET A 1 -2.92 -15.79 0.98
C MET A 1 -2.90 -14.67 2.02
N ILE A 2 -2.51 -13.45 1.64
CA ILE A 2 -2.46 -12.32 2.58
C ILE A 2 -3.86 -11.69 2.64
N ARG A 3 -4.49 -11.83 3.79
CA ARG A 3 -5.81 -11.29 4.11
C ARG A 3 -5.66 -9.78 4.29
N THR A 4 -6.61 -8.98 3.80
CA THR A 4 -6.77 -7.58 4.22
C THR A 4 -6.66 -7.53 5.74
N LYS A 5 -5.66 -6.82 6.28
CA LYS A 5 -5.51 -6.65 7.73
C LYS A 5 -6.47 -5.55 8.16
N LEU A 6 -7.59 -5.98 8.72
CA LEU A 6 -8.50 -5.12 9.47
C LEU A 6 -7.81 -4.75 10.77
N VAL A 7 -7.89 -3.49 11.15
CA VAL A 7 -7.36 -3.00 12.43
C VAL A 7 -8.51 -2.46 13.25
N GLU A 8 -8.61 -2.86 14.50
CA GLU A 8 -9.59 -2.32 15.44
C GLU A 8 -9.16 -0.92 15.88
N LEU A 9 -10.12 -0.01 15.95
CA LEU A 9 -9.90 1.34 16.45
C LEU A 9 -10.13 1.37 17.96
N SER A 10 -9.33 2.17 18.66
CA SER A 10 -9.50 2.41 20.09
C SER A 10 -10.52 3.53 20.33
N THR A 11 -10.66 4.44 19.35
CA THR A 11 -11.57 5.60 19.44
C THR A 11 -13.04 5.21 19.20
N LEU A 12 -13.30 4.09 18.50
CA LEU A 12 -14.63 3.60 18.16
C LEU A 12 -14.65 2.08 18.14
N ASP A 13 -15.77 1.47 18.54
CA ASP A 13 -16.06 0.06 18.25
C ASP A 13 -16.25 -0.14 16.74
N ALA A 14 -15.12 -0.20 16.04
CA ALA A 14 -15.05 -0.22 14.60
C ALA A 14 -13.74 -0.85 14.12
N VAL A 15 -13.79 -1.39 12.90
CA VAL A 15 -12.60 -1.86 12.18
C VAL A 15 -12.30 -0.94 11.02
N ALA A 16 -11.01 -0.66 10.82
CA ALA A 16 -10.50 0.11 9.72
C ALA A 16 -9.71 -0.76 8.75
N TYR A 17 -9.78 -0.43 7.46
CA TYR A 17 -8.88 -0.98 6.45
C TYR A 17 -8.61 0.03 5.34
N ARG A 18 -7.49 -0.18 4.64
CA ARG A 18 -7.07 0.67 3.54
C ARG A 18 -7.77 0.27 2.24
N GLN A 19 -8.28 1.23 1.49
CA GLN A 19 -8.93 0.99 0.20
C GLN A 19 -8.49 2.02 -0.84
N ARG A 20 -8.35 1.61 -2.11
CA ARG A 20 -8.29 2.54 -3.23
C ARG A 20 -9.69 3.02 -3.56
N LEU A 21 -9.91 4.33 -3.53
CA LEU A 21 -11.18 4.96 -3.86
C LEU A 21 -11.28 5.14 -5.39
N GLY A 22 -12.52 5.25 -5.90
CA GLY A 22 -12.84 5.20 -7.34
C GLY A 22 -12.19 6.25 -8.25
N THR A 23 -11.41 7.18 -7.70
CA THR A 23 -10.64 8.19 -8.44
C THR A 23 -9.12 7.97 -8.36
N GLY A 24 -8.67 6.76 -7.97
CA GLY A 24 -7.25 6.43 -7.81
C GLY A 24 -6.61 6.96 -6.52
N HIS A 25 -7.39 7.66 -5.67
CA HIS A 25 -6.90 8.13 -4.38
C HIS A 25 -6.87 7.01 -3.35
N SER A 26 -5.81 7.02 -2.52
CA SER A 26 -5.72 6.17 -1.35
C SER A 26 -6.58 6.73 -0.23
N GLY A 27 -7.32 5.86 0.46
CA GLY A 27 -8.13 6.24 1.61
C GLY A 27 -8.24 5.12 2.63
N VAL A 28 -8.98 5.42 3.68
CA VAL A 28 -9.32 4.49 4.75
C VAL A 28 -10.83 4.36 4.84
N VAL A 29 -11.28 3.15 5.15
CA VAL A 29 -12.68 2.83 5.40
C VAL A 29 -12.80 2.39 6.84
N ILE A 30 -13.67 3.05 7.60
CA ILE A 30 -14.05 2.66 8.95
C ILE A 30 -15.42 1.99 8.88
N LEU A 31 -15.49 0.78 9.42
CA LEU A 31 -16.68 -0.04 9.53
C LEU A 31 -17.01 -0.19 11.01
N ARG A 32 -18.07 0.48 11.47
CA ARG A 32 -18.57 0.32 12.84
C ARG A 32 -19.41 -0.94 12.95
N TYR A 33 -19.39 -1.58 14.10
CA TYR A 33 -20.24 -2.76 14.35
C TYR A 33 -21.73 -2.40 14.49
N ASP A 34 -22.03 -1.16 14.91
CA ASP A 34 -23.39 -0.69 15.20
C ASP A 34 -24.08 0.02 14.01
N SER A 35 -23.36 0.26 12.90
CA SER A 35 -23.87 1.03 11.77
C SER A 35 -23.49 0.39 10.43
N PRO A 36 -24.47 0.18 9.52
CA PRO A 36 -24.19 -0.35 8.19
C PRO A 36 -23.56 0.70 7.25
N GLN A 37 -23.59 1.97 7.62
CA GLN A 37 -22.97 3.04 6.84
C GLN A 37 -21.47 3.12 7.16
N PRO A 38 -20.58 2.92 6.17
CA PRO A 38 -19.15 3.06 6.35
C PRO A 38 -18.72 4.52 6.41
N GLY A 39 -17.73 4.81 7.24
CA GLY A 39 -16.98 6.07 7.21
C GLY A 39 -15.89 5.99 6.15
N LEU A 40 -15.85 6.93 5.22
CA LEU A 40 -14.84 6.99 4.16
C LEU A 40 -14.02 8.28 4.32
N ALA A 41 -12.70 8.15 4.37
CA ALA A 41 -11.81 9.30 4.30
C ALA A 41 -10.72 9.10 3.25
N ARG A 42 -10.46 10.16 2.48
CA ARG A 42 -9.34 10.27 1.56
C ARG A 42 -8.10 10.68 2.34
N LEU A 43 -6.94 10.18 1.96
CA LEU A 43 -5.67 10.71 2.45
C LEU A 43 -5.28 11.91 1.60
N ASN A 44 -5.25 13.10 2.18
CA ASN A 44 -4.69 14.27 1.50
C ASN A 44 -3.16 14.20 1.57
N ARG A 45 -2.50 13.97 0.42
CA ARG A 45 -1.04 13.85 0.34
C ARG A 45 -0.30 15.15 0.66
N ASN A 46 -0.97 16.30 0.53
CA ASN A 46 -0.35 17.60 0.77
C ASN A 46 -0.32 17.96 2.26
N THR A 47 -1.33 17.52 3.03
CA THR A 47 -1.46 17.85 4.46
C THR A 47 -1.20 16.66 5.38
N GLY A 48 -1.23 15.43 4.85
CA GLY A 48 -1.18 14.20 5.65
C GLY A 48 -2.46 13.93 6.44
N GLU A 49 -3.50 14.77 6.28
CA GLU A 49 -4.73 14.66 7.04
C GLU A 49 -5.81 13.84 6.32
N PRO A 50 -6.70 13.17 7.08
CA PRO A 50 -7.90 12.57 6.51
C PRO A 50 -8.86 13.66 6.03
N ASP A 51 -9.38 13.47 4.82
CA ASP A 51 -10.45 14.25 4.23
C ASP A 51 -11.71 13.37 4.12
N PRO A 52 -12.62 13.40 5.13
CA PRO A 52 -13.84 12.60 5.13
C PRO A 52 -14.74 12.94 3.95
N ALA A 53 -15.34 11.93 3.33
CA ALA A 53 -16.29 12.15 2.25
C ALA A 53 -17.51 12.96 2.74
N ALA A 54 -18.07 13.79 1.86
CA ALA A 54 -19.17 14.72 2.20
C ALA A 54 -20.42 14.05 2.79
N ASN A 55 -20.61 12.75 2.53
CA ASN A 55 -21.72 11.95 3.01
C ASN A 55 -21.44 11.21 4.33
N VAL A 56 -20.32 11.48 5.00
CA VAL A 56 -19.97 10.87 6.28
C VAL A 56 -20.47 11.76 7.44
N PRO A 57 -21.38 11.27 8.29
CA PRO A 57 -21.85 12.01 9.46
C PRO A 57 -20.72 12.15 10.49
N ARG A 58 -20.26 13.40 10.70
CA ARG A 58 -19.13 13.72 11.59
C ARG A 58 -19.39 13.37 13.06
N ASP A 59 -20.66 13.35 13.47
CA ASP A 59 -21.06 12.96 14.83
C ASP A 59 -20.85 11.45 15.08
N ARG A 60 -20.87 10.63 14.02
CA ARG A 60 -20.66 9.17 14.10
C ARG A 60 -19.25 8.75 13.71
N PHE A 61 -18.54 9.57 12.94
CA PHE A 61 -17.17 9.32 12.55
C PHE A 61 -16.34 10.58 12.85
N PRO A 62 -15.91 10.77 14.11
CA PRO A 62 -15.04 11.88 14.46
C PRO A 62 -13.73 11.82 13.66
N ILE A 63 -13.14 12.99 13.41
CA ILE A 63 -11.91 13.11 12.64
C ILE A 63 -10.73 12.35 13.28
N GLU A 64 -10.75 12.24 14.60
CA GLU A 64 -9.77 11.50 15.41
C GLU A 64 -9.73 10.02 15.04
N ALA A 65 -10.89 9.39 14.86
CA ALA A 65 -10.98 8.00 14.43
C ALA A 65 -10.39 7.78 13.02
N PHE A 66 -10.52 8.77 12.13
CA PHE A 66 -9.88 8.70 10.80
C PHE A 66 -8.37 8.90 10.85
N ARG A 67 -7.87 9.74 11.77
CA ARG A 67 -6.43 9.91 12.00
C ARG A 67 -5.82 8.61 12.55
N GLU A 68 -6.44 8.04 13.59
CA GLU A 68 -6.06 6.75 14.16
C GLU A 68 -6.08 5.66 13.08
N ALA A 69 -7.17 5.58 12.31
CA ALA A 69 -7.29 4.61 11.23
C ALA A 69 -6.19 4.75 10.17
N LEU A 70 -5.82 5.97 9.77
CA LEU A 70 -4.73 6.20 8.82
C LEU A 70 -3.36 5.82 9.38
N GLU A 71 -3.11 6.11 10.66
CA GLU A 71 -1.87 5.76 11.35
C GLU A 71 -1.73 4.23 11.47
N LEU A 72 -2.75 3.57 11.99
CA LEU A 72 -2.78 2.11 12.19
C LEU A 72 -2.78 1.32 10.87
N THR A 73 -3.33 1.90 9.80
CA THR A 73 -3.32 1.28 8.47
C THR A 73 -2.16 1.74 7.58
N SER A 74 -1.27 2.59 8.10
CA SER A 74 -0.06 2.98 7.40
C SER A 74 0.83 1.75 7.17
N GLY A 75 1.38 1.61 5.96
CA GLY A 75 2.17 0.44 5.58
C GLY A 75 1.38 -0.87 5.38
N LEU A 76 0.05 -0.89 5.58
CA LEU A 76 -0.79 -2.06 5.29
C LEU A 76 -1.21 -2.14 3.80
N PRO A 77 -1.41 -3.36 3.26
CA PRO A 77 -1.84 -3.55 1.88
C PRO A 77 -3.29 -3.05 1.66
N TYR A 78 -3.56 -2.53 0.47
CA TYR A 78 -4.90 -2.12 0.07
C TYR A 78 -5.84 -3.33 -0.10
N SER A 79 -7.07 -3.23 0.41
CA SER A 79 -8.10 -4.22 0.14
C SER A 79 -8.46 -4.22 -1.35
N ARG A 80 -8.37 -5.40 -1.99
CA ARG A 80 -8.81 -5.63 -3.37
C ARG A 80 -10.28 -6.00 -3.50
N ARG A 81 -10.88 -6.55 -2.44
CA ARG A 81 -12.30 -6.89 -2.46
C ARG A 81 -13.08 -5.59 -2.33
N GLY A 82 -14.00 -5.37 -3.26
CA GLY A 82 -15.03 -4.34 -3.08
C GLY A 82 -15.64 -4.42 -1.68
N ARG A 83 -16.13 -3.29 -1.19
CA ARG A 83 -16.77 -3.04 0.12
C ARG A 83 -16.80 -4.27 1.04
N VAL A 84 -15.86 -4.36 1.98
CA VAL A 84 -15.80 -5.45 2.96
C VAL A 84 -17.10 -5.46 3.77
N ARG A 85 -17.85 -6.56 3.73
CA ARG A 85 -19.06 -6.75 4.53
C ARG A 85 -18.66 -7.32 5.90
N LEU A 86 -19.06 -6.64 6.96
CA LEU A 86 -18.81 -6.99 8.36
C LEU A 86 -19.37 -8.36 8.78
N SER A 87 -20.27 -8.96 7.99
CA SER A 87 -20.93 -10.24 8.25
C SER A 87 -20.00 -11.47 8.24
N GLN A 88 -18.68 -11.30 8.19
CA GLN A 88 -17.68 -12.37 8.30
C GLN A 88 -16.68 -12.19 9.46
N LEU A 89 -16.82 -11.13 10.28
CA LEU A 89 -16.06 -10.96 11.52
C LEU A 89 -17.02 -11.00 12.69
N GLU A 90 -17.28 -12.19 13.22
CA GLU A 90 -17.76 -12.30 14.58
C GLU A 90 -16.57 -12.13 15.54
N PRO A 91 -16.71 -11.31 16.59
CA PRO A 91 -15.71 -11.22 17.64
C PRO A 91 -15.64 -12.56 18.38
N ALA A 92 -14.42 -13.05 18.60
CA ALA A 92 -14.22 -14.24 19.41
C ALA A 92 -14.57 -13.94 20.88
N ALA A 93 -15.58 -14.68 21.36
CA ALA A 93 -15.96 -14.95 22.75
C ALA A 93 -16.88 -13.95 23.47
N VAL A 94 -18.18 -14.29 23.53
CA VAL A 94 -18.88 -14.67 24.79
C VAL A 94 -19.93 -15.75 24.46
N LYS A 95 -19.85 -16.91 25.13
CA LYS A 95 -20.94 -17.90 25.22
C LYS A 95 -22.04 -17.31 26.11
N ASP A 96 -23.26 -17.16 25.61
CA ASP A 96 -24.43 -17.97 26.02
C ASP A 96 -25.77 -17.41 25.52
N THR A 97 -26.60 -18.35 25.07
CA THR A 97 -28.07 -18.34 24.93
C THR A 97 -28.80 -17.34 24.03
N ALA A 98 -29.21 -17.87 22.87
CA ALA A 98 -30.60 -18.20 22.50
C ALA A 98 -31.29 -17.41 21.35
N ALA A 99 -31.87 -18.22 20.45
CA ALA A 99 -32.94 -17.99 19.47
C ALA A 99 -32.57 -17.18 18.20
N ALA A 100 -32.22 -17.82 17.07
CA ALA A 100 -33.05 -18.58 16.11
C ALA A 100 -33.78 -17.71 15.06
N ALA A 101 -33.28 -17.78 13.81
CA ALA A 101 -34.01 -17.82 12.51
C ALA A 101 -33.02 -17.46 11.37
N ALA A 102 -32.36 -18.45 10.75
CA ALA A 102 -32.81 -19.12 9.51
C ALA A 102 -32.76 -18.22 8.25
N ALA A 103 -31.70 -18.39 7.44
CA ALA A 103 -31.74 -18.67 5.98
C ALA A 103 -30.53 -18.10 5.21
N THR A 104 -29.77 -19.00 4.58
CA THR A 104 -28.92 -18.75 3.40
C THR A 104 -29.29 -19.83 2.37
N PRO A 105 -28.94 -19.72 1.07
CA PRO A 105 -28.45 -18.57 0.30
C PRO A 105 -29.24 -18.35 -1.01
N ALA A 106 -29.13 -17.18 -1.64
CA ALA A 106 -29.44 -17.02 -3.07
C ALA A 106 -28.30 -16.28 -3.75
N VAL A 107 -27.64 -17.04 -4.62
CA VAL A 107 -26.61 -16.63 -5.57
C VAL A 107 -27.27 -15.73 -6.62
N ALA A 108 -26.68 -14.57 -6.89
CA ALA A 108 -26.92 -13.82 -8.11
C ALA A 108 -25.56 -13.67 -8.80
N GLU A 109 -25.37 -14.50 -9.82
CA GLU A 109 -24.32 -14.43 -10.82
C GLU A 109 -24.60 -13.21 -11.72
N ASP A 110 -23.62 -12.33 -11.87
CA ASP A 110 -23.56 -11.38 -12.99
C ASP A 110 -22.64 -12.01 -14.05
N PRO A 111 -23.14 -12.34 -15.27
CA PRO A 111 -22.42 -13.14 -16.25
C PRO A 111 -21.74 -12.30 -17.35
N ASP A 112 -21.00 -11.25 -16.98
CA ASP A 112 -20.23 -10.43 -17.94
C ASP A 112 -18.95 -9.86 -17.30
N ASP A 113 -17.94 -10.70 -17.06
CA ASP A 113 -16.52 -10.27 -17.02
C ASP A 113 -15.56 -11.44 -17.33
N GLU A 114 -15.85 -12.18 -18.40
CA GLU A 114 -14.87 -13.07 -19.03
C GLU A 114 -13.84 -12.21 -19.78
N GLY A 115 -12.66 -11.98 -19.21
CA GLY A 115 -11.52 -11.55 -20.03
C GLY A 115 -10.32 -10.84 -19.40
N ARG A 116 -10.34 -10.39 -18.14
CA ARG A 116 -9.14 -9.80 -17.50
C ARG A 116 -9.11 -9.97 -15.99
N SER A 117 -8.35 -10.96 -15.52
CA SER A 117 -7.43 -10.80 -14.36
C SER A 117 -6.90 -12.15 -13.85
N GLU A 118 -6.35 -12.97 -14.75
CA GLU A 118 -5.41 -14.00 -14.30
C GLU A 118 -4.12 -13.31 -13.81
N ASP A 119 -3.66 -13.73 -12.63
CA ASP A 119 -2.32 -13.49 -12.08
C ASP A 119 -1.84 -12.06 -11.79
N VAL A 120 -2.50 -11.40 -10.84
CA VAL A 120 -1.82 -10.38 -10.02
C VAL A 120 -1.74 -10.85 -8.57
N ALA A 121 -1.31 -12.09 -8.35
CA ALA A 121 -1.02 -12.61 -7.03
C ALA A 121 0.02 -11.70 -6.34
N THR A 122 -0.28 -11.27 -5.12
CA THR A 122 0.74 -11.08 -4.07
C THR A 122 1.98 -10.24 -4.48
N VAL A 123 1.87 -8.91 -4.52
CA VAL A 123 3.07 -8.15 -4.12
C VAL A 123 3.18 -8.39 -2.62
N CYS A 124 4.02 -9.36 -2.28
CA CYS A 124 4.12 -10.00 -0.98
C CYS A 124 4.51 -8.97 0.06
N SER A 125 3.79 -8.94 1.20
CA SER A 125 4.27 -8.23 2.38
C SER A 125 5.69 -8.61 2.73
N ASP A 126 6.14 -9.80 2.32
CA ASP A 126 7.47 -10.33 2.58
C ASP A 126 8.54 -9.62 1.76
N ASP A 127 8.27 -9.25 0.50
CA ASP A 127 9.20 -8.47 -0.33
C ASP A 127 9.31 -7.04 0.21
N TYR A 128 8.17 -6.42 0.50
CA TYR A 128 8.14 -5.10 1.14
C TYR A 128 8.79 -5.12 2.53
N ALA A 129 8.51 -6.13 3.36
CA ALA A 129 9.10 -6.27 4.68
C ALA A 129 10.60 -6.57 4.60
N ALA A 130 11.06 -7.34 3.62
CA ALA A 130 12.47 -7.59 3.37
C ALA A 130 13.19 -6.27 3.01
N ILE A 131 12.58 -5.46 2.14
CA ILE A 131 13.10 -4.14 1.77
C ILE A 131 13.12 -3.21 2.99
N VAL A 132 11.99 -3.07 3.71
CA VAL A 132 11.92 -2.25 4.91
C VAL A 132 12.97 -2.71 5.93
N LYS A 133 13.07 -4.02 6.20
CA LYS A 133 14.06 -4.59 7.12
C LYS A 133 15.50 -4.32 6.67
N ALA A 134 15.80 -4.44 5.39
CA ALA A 134 17.14 -4.19 4.84
C ALA A 134 17.56 -2.72 4.99
N TYR A 135 16.60 -1.79 4.95
CA TYR A 135 16.85 -0.35 5.04
C TYR A 135 16.39 0.27 6.36
N THR A 136 16.10 -0.55 7.37
CA THR A 136 15.82 -0.08 8.73
C THR A 136 17.14 0.24 9.43
N ASN A 137 17.24 1.43 10.02
CA ASN A 137 18.42 1.84 10.77
C ASN A 137 18.49 1.13 12.15
N ARG A 138 19.59 1.34 12.89
CA ARG A 138 19.74 0.79 14.25
C ARG A 138 18.67 1.27 15.26
N LYS A 139 17.92 2.33 14.92
CA LYS A 139 16.82 2.88 15.73
C LYS A 139 15.45 2.27 15.40
N GLY A 140 15.36 1.38 14.40
CA GLY A 140 14.10 0.76 14.00
C GLY A 140 13.29 1.56 12.99
N GLU A 141 13.84 2.65 12.45
CA GLU A 141 13.17 3.50 11.46
C GLU A 141 13.70 3.23 10.04
N LEU A 142 12.82 3.34 9.04
CA LEU A 142 13.20 3.25 7.63
C LEU A 142 14.12 4.42 7.26
N SER A 143 15.37 4.12 6.87
CA SER A 143 16.35 5.11 6.45
C SER A 143 16.36 5.27 4.94
N TYR A 144 15.79 6.37 4.48
CA TYR A 144 15.80 6.75 3.06
C TYR A 144 17.22 7.03 2.55
N GLU A 145 18.13 7.48 3.42
CA GLU A 145 19.54 7.69 3.08
C GLU A 145 20.24 6.36 2.75
N LEU A 146 20.01 5.30 3.53
CA LEU A 146 20.56 3.97 3.27
C LEU A 146 20.01 3.39 1.97
N LEU A 147 18.71 3.54 1.75
CA LEU A 147 18.06 3.09 0.51
C LEU A 147 18.61 3.82 -0.72
N ASN A 148 18.63 5.16 -0.72
CA ASN A 148 19.16 5.94 -1.84
C ASN A 148 20.65 5.68 -2.08
N LYS A 149 21.45 5.55 -1.02
CA LYS A 149 22.87 5.18 -1.16
C LYS A 149 23.03 3.82 -1.84
N ALA A 150 22.24 2.82 -1.46
CA ALA A 150 22.29 1.50 -2.09
C ALA A 150 21.84 1.54 -3.56
N LEU A 151 20.79 2.30 -3.88
CA LEU A 151 20.30 2.47 -5.25
C LEU A 151 21.31 3.20 -6.13
N ILE A 152 21.91 4.30 -5.65
CA ILE A 152 22.95 5.05 -6.36
C ILE A 152 24.19 4.17 -6.57
N GLN A 153 24.61 3.42 -5.55
CA GLN A 153 25.74 2.50 -5.67
C GLN A 153 25.45 1.38 -6.69
N ALA A 154 24.22 0.86 -6.70
CA ALA A 154 23.78 -0.12 -7.71
C ALA A 154 23.77 0.49 -9.12
N ALA A 155 23.34 1.75 -9.28
CA ALA A 155 23.37 2.44 -10.57
C ALA A 155 24.81 2.60 -11.11
N HIS A 156 25.77 2.98 -10.25
CA HIS A 156 27.18 3.10 -10.65
C HIS A 156 27.87 1.75 -10.92
N GLY A 157 27.49 0.70 -10.20
CA GLY A 157 28.09 -0.63 -10.33
C GLY A 157 27.54 -1.48 -11.47
N ASN A 158 26.42 -1.08 -12.10
CA ASN A 158 25.75 -1.89 -13.11
C ASN A 158 26.19 -1.49 -14.53
N ALA A 159 26.89 -2.40 -15.22
CA ALA A 159 27.34 -2.21 -16.60
C ALA A 159 26.18 -1.94 -17.59
N PHE A 160 24.99 -2.48 -17.32
CA PHE A 160 23.81 -2.23 -18.14
C PHE A 160 23.29 -0.80 -18.00
N VAL A 161 23.41 -0.20 -16.81
CA VAL A 161 23.07 1.20 -16.58
C VAL A 161 24.05 2.12 -17.31
N ALA A 162 25.34 1.78 -17.31
CA ALA A 162 26.34 2.53 -18.08
C ALA A 162 26.04 2.51 -19.59
N ASP A 163 25.63 1.36 -20.15
CA ASP A 163 25.22 1.24 -21.55
C ASP A 163 23.93 2.02 -21.85
N LEU A 164 22.93 1.98 -20.95
CA LEU A 164 21.72 2.80 -21.09
C LEU A 164 21.99 4.31 -21.05
N VAL A 165 22.91 4.75 -20.19
CA VAL A 165 23.35 6.15 -20.11
C VAL A 165 24.06 6.56 -21.40
N ALA A 166 24.97 5.73 -21.92
CA ALA A 166 25.65 5.98 -23.19
C ALA A 166 24.67 6.07 -24.37
N ARG A 167 23.57 5.31 -24.33
CA ARG A 167 22.49 5.36 -25.34
C ARG A 167 21.48 6.48 -25.11
N ARG A 168 21.66 7.32 -24.09
CA ARG A 168 20.72 8.38 -23.68
C ARG A 168 19.29 7.87 -23.51
N ALA A 169 19.15 6.72 -22.86
CA ALA A 169 17.84 6.19 -22.48
C ALA A 169 17.09 7.18 -21.57
N PRO A 170 15.74 7.18 -21.59
CA PRO A 170 14.94 8.03 -20.71
C PRO A 170 15.22 7.71 -19.24
N LEU A 171 15.21 8.76 -18.41
CA LEU A 171 15.50 8.69 -16.97
C LEU A 171 14.67 7.62 -16.26
N GLU A 172 13.37 7.56 -16.58
CA GLU A 172 12.43 6.62 -15.97
C GLU A 172 12.84 5.16 -16.24
N GLN A 173 13.27 4.84 -17.46
CA GLN A 173 13.72 3.49 -17.81
C GLN A 173 14.96 3.08 -17.01
N ILE A 174 15.91 4.00 -16.82
CA ILE A 174 17.12 3.75 -16.05
C ILE A 174 16.78 3.56 -14.57
N ARG A 175 15.95 4.45 -14.02
CA ARG A 175 15.47 4.39 -12.63
C ARG A 175 14.78 3.08 -12.35
N ASP A 176 13.80 2.73 -13.18
CA ASP A 176 12.96 1.56 -13.02
C ASP A 176 13.80 0.27 -13.08
N HIS A 177 14.80 0.22 -13.95
CA HIS A 177 15.75 -0.89 -14.00
C HIS A 177 16.63 -0.99 -12.74
N VAL A 178 17.17 0.14 -12.27
CA VAL A 178 18.02 0.17 -11.05
C VAL A 178 17.22 -0.28 -9.83
N VAL A 179 16.02 0.26 -9.65
CA VAL A 179 15.15 -0.07 -8.51
C VAL A 179 14.75 -1.54 -8.57
N LYS A 180 14.37 -2.04 -9.74
CA LYS A 180 14.05 -3.47 -9.92
C LYS A 180 15.24 -4.36 -9.55
N ALA A 181 16.41 -4.13 -10.16
CA ALA A 181 17.59 -4.96 -9.94
C ALA A 181 18.01 -4.96 -8.46
N ASN A 182 17.89 -3.81 -7.78
CA ASN A 182 18.18 -3.72 -6.36
C ASN A 182 17.15 -4.48 -5.52
N PHE A 183 15.86 -4.29 -5.78
CA PHE A 183 14.80 -5.00 -5.04
C PHE A 183 14.86 -6.51 -5.25
N GLU A 184 15.18 -7.00 -6.45
CA GLU A 184 15.44 -8.44 -6.69
C GLU A 184 16.61 -8.95 -5.86
N ALA A 185 17.69 -8.16 -5.73
CA ALA A 185 18.85 -8.53 -4.92
C ALA A 185 18.54 -8.56 -3.41
N VAL A 186 17.74 -7.62 -2.92
CA VAL A 186 17.37 -7.52 -1.49
C VAL A 186 16.34 -8.56 -1.09
N THR A 187 15.34 -8.80 -1.94
CA THR A 187 14.26 -9.75 -1.67
C THR A 187 14.66 -11.20 -2.00
N GLY A 188 15.68 -11.39 -2.86
CA GLY A 188 16.03 -12.69 -3.43
C GLY A 188 15.03 -13.18 -4.48
N ASN A 189 14.00 -12.39 -4.80
CA ASN A 189 12.96 -12.75 -5.74
C ASN A 189 13.29 -12.24 -7.15
N ARG A 190 13.83 -13.13 -8.00
CA ARG A 190 14.16 -12.82 -9.41
C ARG A 190 12.95 -12.72 -10.34
N ALA A 191 11.75 -13.02 -9.86
CA ALA A 191 10.51 -12.94 -10.63
C ALA A 191 9.75 -11.61 -10.39
N LEU A 192 10.42 -10.61 -9.81
CA LEU A 192 9.80 -9.33 -9.47
C LEU A 192 9.35 -8.61 -10.76
N THR A 193 8.05 -8.40 -10.90
CA THR A 193 7.47 -7.69 -12.05
C THR A 193 7.63 -6.18 -11.88
N MET A 194 7.66 -5.43 -12.98
CA MET A 194 7.75 -3.96 -12.92
C MET A 194 6.56 -3.34 -12.17
N ASP A 195 5.37 -3.88 -12.34
CA ASP A 195 4.18 -3.46 -11.60
C ASP A 195 4.31 -3.69 -10.09
N ALA A 196 5.02 -4.76 -9.68
CA ALA A 196 5.30 -5.04 -8.28
C ALA A 196 6.28 -4.02 -7.69
N VAL A 197 7.36 -3.73 -8.42
CA VAL A 197 8.34 -2.71 -8.06
C VAL A 197 7.65 -1.35 -7.88
N GLN A 198 6.82 -0.94 -8.84
CA GLN A 198 6.13 0.34 -8.76
C GLN A 198 5.21 0.44 -7.54
N ARG A 199 4.50 -0.64 -7.20
CA ARG A 199 3.67 -0.69 -5.98
C ARG A 199 4.48 -0.63 -4.70
N ILE A 200 5.65 -1.27 -4.65
CA ILE A 200 6.56 -1.19 -3.50
C ILE A 200 7.03 0.26 -3.32
N VAL A 201 7.45 0.91 -4.41
CA VAL A 201 7.84 2.33 -4.40
C VAL A 201 6.68 3.20 -3.91
N GLU A 202 5.46 3.01 -4.42
CA GLU A 202 4.27 3.74 -3.95
C GLU A 202 4.01 3.56 -2.45
N MET A 203 4.26 2.36 -1.90
CA MET A 203 4.11 2.09 -0.47
C MET A 203 5.19 2.79 0.36
N LEU A 204 6.44 2.79 -0.10
CA LEU A 204 7.53 3.50 0.54
C LEU A 204 7.32 5.03 0.48
N ASP A 205 6.86 5.54 -0.66
CA ASP A 205 6.51 6.96 -0.86
C ASP A 205 5.40 7.42 0.08
N ALA A 206 4.45 6.54 0.44
CA ALA A 206 3.39 6.89 1.39
C ALA A 206 3.91 7.16 2.81
N VAL A 207 5.11 6.68 3.16
CA VAL A 207 5.76 6.89 4.47
C VAL A 207 6.79 8.04 4.39
N SER A 208 7.12 8.51 3.18
CA SER A 208 8.14 9.53 2.95
C SER A 208 7.52 10.90 2.64
N PRO A 209 7.90 11.97 3.38
CA PRO A 209 7.42 13.32 3.09
C PRO A 209 8.03 13.93 1.82
N ARG A 210 9.06 13.33 1.21
CA ARG A 210 9.85 13.94 0.12
C ARG A 210 10.04 13.10 -1.15
N SER A 211 9.25 12.02 -1.29
CA SER A 211 9.45 10.95 -2.27
C SER A 211 10.79 10.23 -2.06
N VAL A 212 10.73 8.90 -2.10
CA VAL A 212 11.80 7.98 -1.70
C VAL A 212 12.92 7.94 -2.73
N LEU A 213 12.59 8.16 -4.01
CA LEU A 213 13.54 8.04 -5.12
C LEU A 213 14.15 9.37 -5.58
N ARG A 214 13.83 10.49 -4.91
CA ARG A 214 14.26 11.81 -5.35
C ARG A 214 15.78 11.95 -5.50
N GLU A 215 16.55 11.43 -4.56
CA GLU A 215 18.02 11.52 -4.61
C GLU A 215 18.60 10.62 -5.71
N LEU A 216 18.00 9.45 -5.94
CA LEU A 216 18.34 8.61 -7.08
C LEU A 216 18.09 9.35 -8.41
N ASP A 217 16.93 9.99 -8.56
CA ASP A 217 16.59 10.74 -9.77
C ASP A 217 17.59 11.87 -10.03
N ASP A 218 17.99 12.60 -8.99
CA ASP A 218 18.98 13.68 -9.10
C ASP A 218 20.40 13.16 -9.40
N ALA A 219 20.74 11.96 -8.93
CA ALA A 219 22.00 11.30 -9.27
C ALA A 219 22.01 10.80 -10.73
N LEU A 220 20.94 10.17 -11.18
CA LEU A 220 20.80 9.67 -12.55
C LEU A 220 20.80 10.83 -13.57
N LYS A 221 20.14 11.96 -13.26
CA LYS A 221 20.23 13.18 -14.09
C LYS A 221 21.66 13.68 -14.23
N ARG A 222 22.44 13.66 -13.14
CA ARG A 222 23.87 14.04 -13.17
C ARG A 222 24.69 13.08 -14.03
N MET A 223 24.42 11.77 -13.96
CA MET A 223 25.08 10.79 -14.82
C MET A 223 24.75 11.00 -16.31
N LEU A 224 23.49 11.26 -16.63
CA LEU A 224 23.05 11.56 -18.01
C LEU A 224 23.61 12.88 -18.53
N ALA A 225 23.87 13.87 -17.67
CA ALA A 225 24.49 15.13 -18.05
C ALA A 225 26.01 15.01 -18.25
N ALA A 226 26.65 13.99 -17.66
CA ALA A 226 28.09 13.75 -17.73
C ALA A 226 28.50 12.81 -18.89
N GLY A 227 27.54 12.10 -19.51
CA GLY A 227 27.73 11.20 -20.66
C GLY A 227 27.34 11.83 -21.99
#